data_AF-A0A315XXK0-F1
#
_entry.id   AF-A0A315XXK0-F1
#
_cell.length_a   1.000
_cell.length_b   1.000
_cell.length_c   1.000
_cell.angle_alpha   90.00
_cell.angle_beta   90.00
_cell.angle_gamma   90.00
#
_symmetry.space_group_name_H-M   'P 1'
#
loop_
_entity.id
_entity.type
_entity.pdbx_description
1 polymer ?
#
loop_
_entity_poly.entity_id
_entity_poly.type
_entity_poly.pdbx_seq_one_letter_code
_entity_poly.pdbx_strand_id
1 'polypeptide(L)'
;MENVKFVCSRKGYVPHTLIYVFKLSDDIADTLRYYTNYPDKDLEIELSKDNEVELRIGSLLNEDPEPLDESVMETIERISNSVDEETFLNHLLTENGIFRAPAEVHELMINEYGVKEDDEWWVAHFFIHLRSILFDPEYD
;
A
#
# COMPACT_ATOMS: atom_id res chain seq x y z
N MET A 1 4.95 -15.87 -6.26
CA MET A 1 5.60 -14.87 -7.16
C MET A 1 6.24 -13.81 -6.24
N GLU A 2 6.78 -12.68 -6.69
CA GLU A 2 6.94 -11.54 -5.75
C GLU A 2 5.57 -10.87 -5.64
N ASN A 3 5.06 -10.70 -4.42
CA ASN A 3 3.78 -10.07 -4.11
C ASN A 3 3.79 -8.57 -4.39
N VAL A 4 4.87 -7.88 -4.01
CA VAL A 4 5.04 -6.43 -4.17
C VAL A 4 6.48 -6.12 -4.57
N LYS A 5 6.64 -5.26 -5.58
CA LYS A 5 7.93 -4.75 -6.05
C LYS A 5 7.93 -3.23 -6.13
N PHE A 6 8.91 -2.54 -5.56
CA PHE A 6 9.11 -1.11 -5.79
C PHE A 6 9.63 -0.87 -7.21
N VAL A 7 9.00 0.08 -7.91
CA VAL A 7 9.30 0.41 -9.31
C VAL A 7 10.13 1.68 -9.41
N CYS A 8 9.60 2.80 -8.91
CA CYS A 8 10.25 4.10 -8.97
C CYS A 8 9.60 5.12 -8.03
N SER A 9 10.30 6.23 -7.81
CA SER A 9 9.72 7.45 -7.26
C SER A 9 9.68 8.55 -8.32
N ARG A 10 8.65 9.40 -8.28
CA ARG A 10 8.47 10.52 -9.21
C ARG A 10 7.77 11.69 -8.54
N LYS A 11 7.98 12.90 -9.06
CA LYS A 11 7.15 14.05 -8.68
C LYS A 11 5.74 13.87 -9.22
N GLY A 12 4.75 14.11 -8.37
CA GLY A 12 3.33 14.07 -8.74
C GLY A 12 2.93 15.27 -9.60
N TYR A 13 1.77 15.14 -10.25
CA TYR A 13 1.16 16.25 -10.99
C TYR A 13 0.62 17.35 -10.05
N VAL A 14 0.14 16.94 -8.87
CA VAL A 14 -0.21 17.88 -7.79
C VAL A 14 1.08 18.48 -7.22
N PRO A 15 1.18 19.81 -7.09
CA PRO A 15 2.35 20.46 -6.50
C PRO A 15 2.72 19.86 -5.15
N HIS A 16 4.02 19.80 -4.86
CA HIS A 16 4.54 19.33 -3.57
C HIS A 16 4.10 17.91 -3.19
N THR A 17 3.98 17.05 -4.21
CA THR A 17 3.66 15.63 -4.04
C THR A 17 4.80 14.77 -4.58
N LEU A 18 5.27 13.80 -3.79
CA LEU A 18 6.09 12.68 -4.24
C LEU A 18 5.23 11.43 -4.35
N ILE A 19 5.44 10.67 -5.41
CA ILE A 19 4.73 9.43 -5.70
C ILE A 19 5.75 8.29 -5.69
N TYR A 20 5.45 7.25 -4.93
CA TYR A 20 6.19 5.99 -4.89
C TYR A 20 5.33 4.91 -5.53
N VAL A 21 5.83 4.34 -6.63
CA VAL A 21 5.10 3.37 -7.43
C VAL A 21 5.54 1.96 -7.05
N PHE A 22 4.57 1.12 -6.72
CA PHE A 22 4.78 -0.30 -6.43
C PHE A 22 3.97 -1.14 -7.41
N LYS A 23 4.55 -2.24 -7.87
CA LYS A 23 3.90 -3.23 -8.72
C LYS A 23 3.48 -4.43 -7.87
N LEU A 24 2.21 -4.80 -7.98
CA LEU A 24 1.64 -5.99 -7.36
C LEU A 24 1.79 -7.20 -8.27
N SER A 25 1.80 -8.40 -7.67
CA SER A 25 1.63 -9.65 -8.42
C SER A 25 0.27 -9.69 -9.12
N ASP A 26 0.18 -10.43 -10.23
CA ASP A 26 -1.07 -10.60 -10.96
C ASP A 26 -2.17 -11.17 -10.06
N ASP A 27 -1.85 -12.18 -9.23
CA ASP A 27 -2.80 -12.82 -8.32
C ASP A 27 -3.35 -11.84 -7.27
N ILE A 28 -2.51 -10.99 -6.68
CA ILE A 28 -2.95 -9.98 -5.71
C ILE A 28 -3.78 -8.91 -6.42
N ALA A 29 -3.32 -8.39 -7.55
CA ALA A 29 -4.01 -7.34 -8.28
C ALA A 29 -5.39 -7.81 -8.76
N ASP A 30 -5.49 -9.02 -9.32
CA ASP A 30 -6.74 -9.60 -9.76
C ASP A 30 -7.70 -9.84 -8.59
N THR A 31 -7.17 -10.26 -7.44
CA THR A 31 -7.98 -10.41 -6.22
C THR A 31 -8.53 -9.06 -5.76
N LEU A 32 -7.70 -8.01 -5.71
CA LEU A 32 -8.14 -6.66 -5.36
C LEU A 32 -9.24 -6.17 -6.31
N ARG A 33 -9.07 -6.35 -7.64
CA ARG A 33 -10.08 -5.97 -8.63
C ARG A 33 -11.37 -6.75 -8.52
N TYR A 34 -11.31 -8.01 -8.10
CA TYR A 34 -12.50 -8.85 -7.98
C TYR A 34 -13.34 -8.49 -6.76
N TYR A 35 -12.70 -8.12 -5.64
CA TYR A 35 -13.39 -7.88 -4.36
C TYR A 35 -13.56 -6.41 -3.99
N THR A 36 -12.94 -5.48 -4.72
CA THR A 36 -13.08 -4.04 -4.46
C THR A 36 -14.51 -3.55 -4.65
N ASN A 37 -14.91 -2.59 -3.82
CA ASN A 37 -16.14 -1.83 -3.98
C ASN A 37 -15.97 -0.61 -4.92
N TYR A 38 -14.75 -0.31 -5.38
CA TYR A 38 -14.52 0.81 -6.28
C TYR A 38 -15.21 0.61 -7.64
N PRO A 39 -15.84 1.64 -8.21
CA PRO A 39 -16.17 1.67 -9.62
C PRO A 39 -14.91 1.56 -10.49
N ASP A 40 -14.97 0.87 -11.63
CA ASP A 40 -13.83 0.65 -12.54
C ASP A 40 -12.97 1.90 -12.81
N LYS A 41 -13.62 3.06 -12.95
CA LYS A 41 -12.92 4.32 -13.26
C LYS A 41 -12.09 4.85 -12.10
N ASP A 42 -12.58 4.67 -10.88
CA ASP A 42 -11.92 5.15 -9.67
C ASP A 42 -10.86 4.12 -9.24
N LEU A 43 -11.14 2.83 -9.46
CA LEU A 43 -10.15 1.76 -9.27
C LEU A 43 -8.92 1.97 -10.16
N GLU A 44 -9.07 2.40 -11.40
CA GLU A 44 -7.94 2.69 -12.29
C GLU A 44 -7.01 3.82 -11.79
N ILE A 45 -7.48 4.64 -10.84
CA ILE A 45 -6.67 5.70 -10.19
C ILE A 45 -5.80 5.12 -9.06
N GLU A 46 -6.31 4.11 -8.35
CA GLU A 46 -5.63 3.50 -7.20
C GLU A 46 -4.81 2.26 -7.58
N LEU A 47 -5.29 1.48 -8.55
CA LEU A 47 -4.65 0.29 -9.11
C LEU A 47 -4.71 0.33 -10.64
N SER A 48 -3.58 0.69 -11.25
CA SER A 48 -3.46 0.80 -12.70
C SER A 48 -3.65 -0.56 -13.41
N LYS A 49 -3.90 -0.52 -14.72
CA LYS A 49 -3.98 -1.74 -15.57
C LYS A 49 -2.70 -2.56 -15.60
N ASP A 50 -1.56 -1.94 -15.28
CA ASP A 50 -0.24 -2.60 -15.24
C ASP A 50 0.09 -3.17 -13.84
N ASN A 51 -0.91 -3.24 -12.96
CA ASN A 51 -0.84 -3.69 -11.56
C ASN A 51 -0.01 -2.75 -10.68
N GLU A 52 -0.01 -1.46 -10.98
CA GLU A 52 0.74 -0.46 -10.22
C GLU A 52 -0.17 0.28 -9.25
N VAL A 53 0.30 0.43 -8.01
CA VAL A 53 -0.31 1.26 -6.96
C VAL A 53 0.62 2.42 -6.62
N GLU A 54 0.03 3.55 -6.23
CA GLU A 54 0.75 4.79 -5.93
C GLU A 54 0.63 5.19 -4.46
N LEU A 55 1.73 5.12 -3.72
CA LEU A 55 1.83 5.78 -2.43
C LEU A 55 2.17 7.25 -2.63
N ARG A 56 1.21 8.13 -2.33
CA ARG A 56 1.32 9.59 -2.55
C ARG A 56 1.64 10.30 -1.24
N ILE A 57 2.68 11.12 -1.24
CA ILE A 57 3.14 11.92 -0.10
C ILE A 57 3.04 13.39 -0.48
N GLY A 58 2.10 14.11 0.13
CA GLY A 58 1.90 15.54 -0.08
C GLY A 58 2.36 16.36 1.13
N SER A 59 2.88 17.57 0.86
CA SER A 59 3.19 18.56 1.91
C SER A 59 2.11 19.63 1.99
N LEU A 60 1.59 19.89 3.20
CA LEU A 60 0.65 20.98 3.46
C LEU A 60 1.32 22.36 3.53
N LEU A 61 2.67 22.41 3.59
CA LEU A 61 3.43 23.64 3.75
C LEU A 61 3.80 24.31 2.41
N ASN A 62 3.34 23.77 1.28
CA ASN A 62 3.75 24.18 -0.08
C ASN A 62 5.27 24.10 -0.30
N GLU A 63 5.91 23.12 0.32
CA GLU A 63 7.32 22.80 0.16
C GLU A 63 7.44 21.37 -0.34
N ASP A 64 8.44 21.07 -1.19
CA ASP A 64 8.64 19.70 -1.65
C ASP A 64 8.91 18.78 -0.44
N PRO A 65 8.15 17.66 -0.29
CA PRO A 65 8.34 16.77 0.84
C PRO A 65 9.71 16.11 0.76
N GLU A 66 10.28 15.80 1.93
CA GLU A 66 11.51 15.02 1.98
C GLU A 66 11.23 13.61 1.41
N PRO A 67 12.12 13.08 0.56
CA PRO A 67 11.99 11.72 0.09
C PRO A 67 12.03 10.73 1.26
N LEU A 68 11.21 9.69 1.19
CA LEU A 68 11.34 8.52 2.05
C LEU A 68 12.72 7.87 1.91
N ASP A 69 13.23 7.39 3.04
CA ASP A 69 14.42 6.57 3.09
C ASP A 69 14.20 5.24 2.35
N GLU A 70 15.23 4.77 1.65
CA GLU A 70 15.21 3.50 0.89
C GLU A 70 14.76 2.31 1.76
N SER A 71 15.06 2.35 3.07
CA SER A 71 14.64 1.35 4.06
C SER A 71 13.14 1.12 4.11
N VAL A 72 12.32 2.15 3.83
CA VAL A 72 10.86 2.02 3.81
C VAL A 72 10.43 1.10 2.67
N MET A 73 10.95 1.34 1.46
CA MET A 73 10.63 0.56 0.27
C MET A 73 11.12 -0.88 0.42
N GLU A 74 12.36 -1.06 0.89
CA GLU A 74 12.92 -2.38 1.18
C GLU A 74 12.09 -3.13 2.22
N THR A 75 11.59 -2.43 3.24
CA THR A 75 10.76 -3.03 4.29
C THR A 75 9.39 -3.45 3.78
N ILE A 76 8.74 -2.61 2.96
CA ILE A 76 7.47 -2.96 2.28
C ILE A 76 7.65 -4.22 1.43
N GLU A 77 8.68 -4.26 0.58
CA GLU A 77 8.95 -5.43 -0.26
C GLU A 77 9.25 -6.66 0.60
N ARG A 78 10.11 -6.53 1.61
CA ARG A 78 10.47 -7.65 2.51
C ARG A 78 9.25 -8.25 3.18
N ILE A 79 8.38 -7.43 3.76
CA ILE A 79 7.17 -7.90 4.46
C ILE A 79 6.23 -8.56 3.46
N SER A 80 5.93 -7.87 2.36
CA SER A 80 5.00 -8.34 1.34
C SER A 80 5.42 -9.69 0.75
N ASN A 81 6.73 -9.88 0.52
CA ASN A 81 7.28 -11.08 -0.11
C ASN A 81 7.69 -12.17 0.90
N SER A 82 7.49 -11.95 2.20
CA SER A 82 7.80 -12.95 3.25
C SER A 82 6.72 -14.01 3.42
N VAL A 83 5.56 -13.81 2.80
CA VAL A 83 4.38 -14.66 2.91
C VAL A 83 3.82 -15.01 1.53
N ASP A 84 3.02 -16.07 1.44
CA ASP A 84 2.27 -16.39 0.22
C ASP A 84 1.14 -15.39 -0.05
N GLU A 85 0.56 -15.47 -1.25
CA GLU A 85 -0.49 -14.57 -1.72
C GLU A 85 -1.74 -14.63 -0.81
N GLU A 86 -2.10 -15.82 -0.30
CA GLU A 86 -3.26 -16.01 0.58
C GLU A 86 -3.05 -15.33 1.93
N THR A 87 -1.89 -15.51 2.54
CA THR A 87 -1.52 -14.90 3.83
C THR A 87 -1.36 -13.38 3.67
N PHE A 88 -0.84 -12.91 2.53
CA PHE A 88 -0.79 -11.49 2.22
C PHE A 88 -2.20 -10.87 2.28
N LEU A 89 -3.18 -11.50 1.64
CA LEU A 89 -4.55 -11.00 1.60
C LEU A 89 -5.25 -11.13 2.96
N ASN A 90 -5.19 -12.32 3.57
CA ASN A 90 -5.97 -12.66 4.77
C ASN A 90 -5.34 -12.22 6.09
N HIS A 91 -4.05 -11.88 6.12
CA HIS A 91 -3.36 -11.47 7.34
C HIS A 91 -2.67 -10.11 7.24
N LEU A 92 -2.00 -9.81 6.12
CA LEU A 92 -1.35 -8.50 5.98
C LEU A 92 -2.35 -7.39 5.67
N LEU A 93 -3.21 -7.59 4.67
CA LEU A 93 -4.18 -6.59 4.25
C LEU A 93 -5.46 -6.62 5.08
N THR A 94 -5.94 -7.81 5.43
CA THR A 94 -7.23 -7.99 6.12
C THR A 94 -7.10 -8.87 7.36
N GLU A 95 -8.17 -9.02 8.13
CA GLU A 95 -8.30 -10.08 9.13
C GLU A 95 -9.25 -11.15 8.60
N ASN A 96 -8.72 -12.09 7.82
CA ASN A 96 -9.47 -13.15 7.14
C ASN A 96 -10.65 -12.62 6.30
N GLY A 97 -10.38 -11.60 5.48
CA GLY A 97 -11.39 -10.93 4.64
C GLY A 97 -12.24 -9.89 5.38
N ILE A 98 -11.98 -9.65 6.67
CA ILE A 98 -12.63 -8.59 7.44
C ILE A 98 -11.74 -7.34 7.44
N PHE A 99 -12.37 -6.16 7.44
CA PHE A 99 -11.68 -4.89 7.59
C PHE A 99 -10.81 -4.87 8.84
N ARG A 100 -9.51 -4.58 8.65
CA ARG A 100 -8.56 -4.32 9.73
C ARG A 100 -8.41 -2.82 9.95
N ALA A 101 -8.61 -2.36 11.18
CA ALA A 101 -8.49 -0.94 11.51
C ALA A 101 -7.04 -0.45 11.33
N PRO A 102 -6.82 0.84 11.00
CA PRO A 102 -5.47 1.38 10.87
C PRO A 102 -4.57 1.09 12.07
N ALA A 103 -5.06 1.26 13.29
CA ALA A 103 -4.29 0.98 14.52
C ALA A 103 -3.80 -0.47 14.59
N GLU A 104 -4.60 -1.43 14.15
CA GLU A 104 -4.23 -2.86 14.12
C GLU A 104 -3.16 -3.14 13.06
N VAL A 105 -3.15 -2.39 11.94
CA VAL A 105 -2.07 -2.47 10.95
C VAL A 105 -0.76 -1.93 11.52
N HIS A 106 -0.78 -0.82 12.26
CA HIS A 106 0.41 -0.30 12.96
C HIS A 106 0.97 -1.31 13.97
N GLU A 107 0.10 -1.86 14.82
CA GLU A 107 0.48 -2.88 15.79
C GLU A 107 1.07 -4.13 15.10
N LEU A 108 0.51 -4.54 13.96
CA LEU A 108 1.03 -5.65 13.16
C LEU A 108 2.46 -5.36 12.68
N MET A 109 2.70 -4.16 12.12
CA MET A 109 4.02 -3.77 11.60
C MET A 109 5.09 -3.79 12.70
N ILE A 110 4.76 -3.27 13.88
CA ILE A 110 5.68 -3.22 15.02
C ILE A 110 5.91 -4.62 15.61
N ASN A 111 4.84 -5.31 15.98
CA ASN A 111 4.92 -6.48 16.86
C ASN A 111 5.26 -7.76 16.11
N GLU A 112 4.73 -7.95 14.89
CA GLU A 112 4.94 -9.18 14.13
C GLU A 112 6.07 -9.05 13.12
N TYR A 113 6.15 -7.91 12.43
CA TYR A 113 7.13 -7.72 11.36
C TYR A 113 8.40 -6.96 11.78
N GLY A 114 8.45 -6.49 13.03
CA GLY A 114 9.62 -5.87 13.63
C GLY A 114 10.06 -4.60 12.91
N VAL A 115 9.11 -3.83 12.36
CA VAL A 115 9.41 -2.57 11.68
C VAL A 115 9.94 -1.55 12.69
N LYS A 116 10.99 -0.83 12.30
CA LYS A 116 11.59 0.21 13.15
C LYS A 116 10.63 1.41 13.25
N GLU A 117 10.60 2.06 14.41
CA GLU A 117 9.72 3.20 14.68
C GLU A 117 9.82 4.31 13.63
N ASP A 118 11.03 4.59 13.11
CA ASP A 118 11.25 5.62 12.08
C ASP A 118 10.62 5.26 10.71
N ASP A 119 10.53 3.97 10.36
CA ASP A 119 9.96 3.49 9.10
C ASP A 119 8.47 3.13 9.23
N GLU A 120 8.04 2.81 10.46
CA GLU A 120 6.75 2.20 10.80
C GLU A 120 5.58 2.90 10.15
N TRP A 121 5.51 4.22 10.35
CA TRP A 121 4.37 5.00 9.90
C TRP A 121 4.14 4.88 8.39
N TRP A 122 5.22 4.93 7.60
CA TRP A 122 5.14 4.86 6.14
C TRP A 122 4.88 3.44 5.63
N VAL A 123 5.49 2.44 6.27
CA VAL A 123 5.25 1.03 5.94
C VAL A 123 3.80 0.66 6.21
N ALA A 124 3.26 1.03 7.38
CA ALA A 124 1.87 0.78 7.73
C ALA A 124 0.91 1.54 6.79
N HIS A 125 1.22 2.79 6.45
CA HIS A 125 0.39 3.59 5.55
C HIS A 125 0.24 2.94 4.16
N PHE A 126 1.28 2.28 3.66
CA PHE A 126 1.20 1.50 2.43
C PHE A 126 0.15 0.37 2.52
N PHE A 127 0.19 -0.45 3.58
CA PHE A 127 -0.78 -1.55 3.75
C PHE A 127 -2.20 -1.04 4.03
N ILE A 128 -2.34 0.06 4.77
CA ILE A 128 -3.61 0.74 5.02
C ILE A 128 -4.24 1.21 3.70
N HIS A 129 -3.42 1.79 2.82
CA HIS A 129 -3.83 2.22 1.50
C HIS A 129 -4.23 1.04 0.60
N LEU A 130 -3.43 -0.03 0.54
CA LEU A 130 -3.82 -1.24 -0.20
C LEU A 130 -5.14 -1.83 0.30
N ARG A 131 -5.34 -1.87 1.62
CA ARG A 131 -6.60 -2.32 2.20
C ARG A 131 -7.77 -1.38 1.85
N SER A 132 -7.57 -0.06 1.78
CA SER A 132 -8.66 0.85 1.40
C SER A 132 -9.16 0.61 -0.02
N ILE A 133 -8.34 0.07 -0.92
CA ILE A 133 -8.79 -0.38 -2.25
C ILE A 133 -9.88 -1.45 -2.13
N LEU A 134 -9.88 -2.29 -1.08
CA LEU A 134 -10.94 -3.28 -0.85
C LEU A 134 -12.19 -2.70 -0.19
N PHE A 135 -12.02 -1.87 0.84
CA PHE A 135 -13.08 -1.47 1.77
C PHE A 135 -13.28 0.04 1.85
N ASP A 136 -13.36 0.73 0.71
CA ASP A 136 -13.57 2.17 0.75
C ASP A 136 -14.98 2.51 1.27
N PRO A 137 -15.09 3.24 2.40
CA PRO A 137 -16.38 3.59 2.98
C PRO A 137 -17.26 4.45 2.07
N GLU A 138 -16.70 5.12 1.07
CA GLU A 138 -17.47 5.93 0.12
C GLU A 138 -18.31 5.07 -0.84
N TYR A 139 -17.95 3.80 -1.02
CA TYR A 139 -18.58 2.89 -1.98
C TYR A 139 -19.23 1.64 -1.32
N ASP A 140 -19.28 1.59 0.01
CA ASP A 140 -19.88 0.51 0.84
C ASP A 140 -21.40 0.67 1.09
#